data_AF-A0A419KCQ5-F1
#
_entry.id   AF-A0A419KCQ5-F1
#
_cell.length_a   1.000
_cell.length_b   1.000
_cell.length_c   1.000
_cell.angle_alpha   90.00
_cell.angle_beta   90.00
_cell.angle_gamma   90.00
#
_symmetry.space_group_name_H-M   'P 1'
#
loop_
_entity.id
_entity.type
_entity.pdbx_description
1 polymer ?
#
loop_
_entity_poly.entity_id
_entity_poly.type
_entity_poly.pdbx_seq_one_letter_code
_entity_poly.pdbx_strand_id
1 'polypeptide(L)'
;WSLMAKSAWQSGDPGVVFIDEINRHNPTPEVGKIEATNPCGEQPLLPYESCNLGSINLSRMVENGKVNWNKLRETVRNAVHFLDNVIDENRYPLKEIEEMTKANRKIGLGVMGFADMLIKLRIRYDSTEALQLAEKIMRFISEEARKKSAEMGEKRGSFPNFEKSIWKDTHSAMRNATVTTIAPTGSISIIAGCSSGIEPIFAISFIRNVLGGTRLFETNPLFERTAKERGFYSAKLLEEIAKTGSVQKIDGVPEDVKKIFVTALDIAPEWHVRMQAAFQKYTDNAVSKTVNMPNEATVEDVRRVFELAWKLKCKGITVFRYGSKPEQVLYIGEVKTKEKSFVSAESEYAGGCPTKTCPFPG
;
A
#
# COMPACT_ATOMS: atom_id res chain seq x y z
N TRP A 1 -1.12 -5.88 27.19
CA TRP A 1 -0.10 -5.79 26.12
C TRP A 1 0.49 -7.15 25.77
N SER A 2 1.05 -7.89 26.74
CA SER A 2 1.75 -9.17 26.49
C SER A 2 0.89 -10.25 25.81
N LEU A 3 -0.38 -10.40 26.20
CA LEU A 3 -1.28 -11.37 25.56
C LEU A 3 -1.52 -11.04 24.08
N MET A 4 -1.82 -9.77 23.76
CA MET A 4 -2.03 -9.32 22.38
C MET A 4 -0.77 -9.51 21.54
N ALA A 5 0.40 -9.15 22.06
CA ALA A 5 1.67 -9.34 21.35
C ALA A 5 1.96 -10.84 21.10
N LYS A 6 1.68 -11.71 22.07
CA LYS A 6 1.84 -13.16 21.90
C LYS A 6 0.89 -13.71 20.84
N SER A 7 -0.39 -13.33 20.88
CA SER A 7 -1.37 -13.76 19.88
C SER A 7 -0.96 -13.29 18.48
N ALA A 8 -0.63 -12.01 18.32
CA ALA A 8 -0.19 -11.47 17.04
C ALA A 8 1.13 -12.09 16.54
N TRP A 9 2.04 -12.46 17.45
CA TRP A 9 3.24 -13.22 17.10
C TRP A 9 2.93 -14.65 16.60
N GLN A 10 1.91 -15.29 17.17
CA GLN A 10 1.48 -16.65 16.81
C GLN A 10 0.69 -16.69 15.52
N SER A 11 -0.19 -15.71 15.26
CA SER A 11 -1.15 -15.78 14.16
C SER A 11 -1.17 -14.55 13.25
N GLY A 12 -0.49 -13.45 13.59
CA GLY A 12 -0.67 -12.16 12.93
C GLY A 12 -1.88 -11.35 13.43
N ASP A 13 -2.67 -11.93 14.35
CA ASP A 13 -3.90 -11.34 14.88
C ASP A 13 -3.95 -11.41 16.42
N PRO A 14 -4.55 -10.43 17.13
CA PRO A 14 -5.18 -9.23 16.58
C PRO A 14 -4.16 -8.12 16.25
N GLY A 15 -4.52 -7.26 15.30
CA GLY A 15 -3.91 -5.93 15.19
C GLY A 15 -4.33 -5.01 16.34
N VAL A 16 -3.77 -3.79 16.39
CA VAL A 16 -4.15 -2.79 17.39
C VAL A 16 -4.67 -1.55 16.70
N VAL A 17 -5.83 -1.05 17.17
CA VAL A 17 -6.43 0.22 16.74
C VAL A 17 -6.33 1.20 17.89
N PHE A 18 -5.77 2.38 17.63
CA PHE A 18 -5.61 3.45 18.62
C PHE A 18 -6.79 4.42 18.51
N ILE A 19 -7.93 4.01 19.07
CA ILE A 19 -9.22 4.68 18.87
C ILE A 19 -9.25 6.15 19.35
N ASP A 20 -8.46 6.47 20.38
CA ASP A 20 -8.33 7.84 20.87
C ASP A 20 -7.60 8.73 19.87
N GLU A 21 -6.55 8.20 19.21
CA GLU A 21 -5.82 8.94 18.18
C GLU A 21 -6.68 9.14 16.93
N ILE A 22 -7.48 8.13 16.56
CA ILE A 22 -8.48 8.25 15.50
C ILE A 22 -9.46 9.39 15.81
N ASN A 23 -10.03 9.42 17.02
CA ASN A 23 -11.04 10.43 17.37
C ASN A 23 -10.46 11.83 17.61
N ARG A 24 -9.19 11.96 18.02
CA ARG A 24 -8.47 13.26 18.02
C ARG A 24 -8.42 13.90 16.64
N HIS A 25 -8.49 13.09 15.59
CA HIS A 25 -8.48 13.50 14.19
C HIS A 25 -9.81 13.25 13.47
N ASN A 26 -10.92 13.06 14.21
CA ASN A 26 -12.23 12.91 13.60
C ASN A 26 -12.64 14.23 12.90
N PRO A 27 -12.91 14.23 11.58
CA PRO A 27 -13.27 15.45 10.86
C PRO A 27 -14.64 16.00 11.25
N THR A 28 -15.54 15.16 11.78
CA THR A 28 -16.95 15.50 12.09
C THR A 28 -17.32 15.12 13.53
N PRO A 29 -16.63 15.67 14.54
CA PRO A 29 -16.78 15.24 15.94
C PRO A 29 -18.17 15.52 16.53
N GLU A 30 -18.89 16.54 16.04
CA GLU A 30 -20.26 16.86 16.48
C GLU A 30 -21.31 15.91 15.87
N VAL A 31 -20.96 15.12 14.84
CA VAL A 31 -21.87 14.14 14.22
C VAL A 31 -21.86 12.82 15.00
N GLY A 32 -20.70 12.41 15.50
CA GLY A 32 -20.56 11.18 16.28
C GLY A 32 -19.12 10.81 16.55
N LYS A 33 -18.93 9.76 17.36
CA LYS A 33 -17.63 9.17 17.68
C LYS A 33 -17.35 8.00 16.75
N ILE A 34 -16.10 7.88 16.27
CA ILE A 34 -15.66 6.72 15.49
C ILE A 34 -15.34 5.59 16.47
N GLU A 35 -15.91 4.40 16.26
CA GLU A 35 -15.79 3.26 17.17
C GLU A 35 -15.04 2.07 16.57
N ALA A 36 -14.91 2.03 15.24
CA ALA A 36 -14.29 0.93 14.52
C ALA A 36 -13.64 1.43 13.21
N THR A 37 -12.95 0.51 12.53
CA THR A 37 -12.45 0.69 11.18
C THR A 37 -13.09 -0.31 10.23
N ASN A 38 -12.92 -0.12 8.93
CA ASN A 38 -13.12 -1.16 7.94
C ASN A 38 -12.10 -2.32 8.12
N PRO A 39 -12.24 -3.44 7.37
CA PRO A 39 -11.43 -4.64 7.55
C PRO A 39 -9.90 -4.44 7.45
N CYS A 40 -9.43 -3.49 6.64
CA CYS A 40 -8.01 -3.26 6.44
C CYS A 40 -7.44 -2.13 7.33
N GLY A 41 -8.28 -1.51 8.16
CA GLY A 41 -7.86 -0.53 9.18
C GLY A 41 -7.61 0.88 8.66
N GLU A 42 -7.67 1.13 7.36
CA GLU A 42 -7.37 2.42 6.73
C GLU A 42 -8.55 3.41 6.75
N GLN A 43 -9.78 2.92 6.97
CA GLN A 43 -10.99 3.73 7.05
C GLN A 43 -11.63 3.66 8.44
N PRO A 44 -11.27 4.59 9.35
CA PRO A 44 -12.06 4.87 10.52
C PRO A 44 -13.33 5.64 10.13
N LEU A 45 -14.49 5.03 10.35
CA LEU A 45 -15.78 5.52 9.85
C LEU A 45 -16.79 5.63 10.99
N LEU A 46 -17.70 6.59 10.87
CA LEU A 46 -18.89 6.65 11.72
C LEU A 46 -19.85 5.49 11.38
N PRO A 47 -20.79 5.13 12.27
CA PRO A 47 -21.82 4.15 11.95
C PRO A 47 -22.54 4.50 10.64
N TYR A 48 -22.73 3.49 9.79
CA TYR A 48 -23.32 3.60 8.44
C TYR A 48 -22.55 4.51 7.46
N GLU A 49 -21.40 5.05 7.81
CA GLU A 49 -20.60 5.84 6.88
C GLU A 49 -19.84 4.94 5.90
N SER A 50 -19.66 5.40 4.66
CA SER A 50 -18.82 4.71 3.68
C SER A 50 -17.79 5.65 3.05
N CYS A 51 -16.82 5.08 2.35
CA CYS A 51 -15.77 5.83 1.66
C CYS A 51 -15.43 5.16 0.32
N ASN A 52 -15.22 5.97 -0.71
CA ASN A 52 -14.70 5.53 -1.99
C ASN A 52 -13.20 5.80 -2.11
N LEU A 53 -12.48 4.82 -2.65
CA LEU A 53 -11.01 4.79 -2.62
C LEU A 53 -10.41 4.94 -4.02
N GLY A 54 -9.25 5.58 -4.08
CA GLY A 54 -8.41 5.65 -5.28
C GLY A 54 -6.93 5.66 -4.91
N SER A 55 -6.03 5.31 -5.83
CA SER A 55 -4.59 5.28 -5.54
C SER A 55 -3.76 5.79 -6.71
N ILE A 56 -2.85 6.72 -6.42
CA ILE A 56 -1.90 7.26 -7.39
C ILE A 56 -0.70 6.34 -7.51
N ASN A 57 -0.33 5.94 -8.73
CA ASN A 57 0.91 5.20 -8.97
C ASN A 57 2.12 6.15 -8.93
N LEU A 58 2.82 6.18 -7.80
CA LEU A 58 3.98 7.05 -7.57
C LEU A 58 5.18 6.71 -8.47
N SER A 59 5.31 5.46 -8.90
CA SER A 59 6.35 5.06 -9.87
C SER A 59 6.21 5.81 -11.20
N ARG A 60 4.99 6.20 -11.58
CA ARG A 60 4.70 6.97 -12.80
C ARG A 60 4.87 8.48 -12.62
N MET A 61 5.12 8.93 -11.40
CA MET A 61 5.41 10.32 -11.03
C MET A 61 6.91 10.62 -11.00
N VAL A 62 7.77 9.67 -11.40
CA VAL A 62 9.22 9.85 -11.51
C VAL A 62 9.63 9.96 -12.96
N GLU A 63 10.33 11.04 -13.30
CA GLU A 63 10.88 11.32 -14.62
C GLU A 63 12.32 11.82 -14.47
N ASN A 64 13.25 11.30 -15.27
CA ASN A 64 14.68 11.66 -15.23
C ASN A 64 15.31 11.61 -13.83
N GLY A 65 14.95 10.59 -13.04
CA GLY A 65 15.47 10.40 -11.68
C GLY A 65 14.97 11.43 -10.66
N LYS A 66 13.89 12.15 -10.95
CA LYS A 66 13.28 13.16 -10.06
C LYS A 66 11.76 13.01 -10.02
N VAL A 67 11.16 13.51 -8.95
CA VAL A 67 9.69 13.59 -8.84
C VAL A 67 9.15 14.69 -9.75
N ASN A 68 8.22 14.34 -10.63
CA ASN A 68 7.45 15.29 -11.41
C ASN A 68 6.25 15.79 -10.58
N TRP A 69 6.46 16.89 -9.86
CA TRP A 69 5.47 17.50 -8.97
C TRP A 69 4.25 18.08 -9.71
N ASN A 70 4.43 18.55 -10.95
CA ASN A 70 3.33 19.09 -11.75
C ASN A 70 2.35 17.99 -12.16
N LYS A 71 2.90 16.86 -12.65
CA LYS A 71 2.11 15.68 -12.99
C LYS A 71 1.40 15.11 -11.77
N LEU A 72 2.09 15.06 -10.62
CA LEU A 72 1.47 14.63 -9.36
C LEU A 72 0.31 15.56 -8.97
N ARG A 73 0.48 16.88 -9.08
CA ARG A 73 -0.57 17.87 -8.80
C ARG A 73 -1.82 17.63 -9.64
N GLU A 74 -1.66 17.54 -10.95
CA GLU A 74 -2.77 17.31 -11.88
C GLU A 74 -3.48 15.98 -11.58
N THR A 75 -2.69 14.93 -11.32
CA THR A 75 -3.23 13.59 -10.98
C THR A 75 -4.04 13.63 -9.69
N VAL A 76 -3.54 14.28 -8.64
CA VAL A 76 -4.28 14.45 -7.36
C VAL A 76 -5.60 15.17 -7.58
N ARG A 77 -5.57 16.30 -8.30
CA ARG A 77 -6.76 17.14 -8.52
C ARG A 77 -7.83 16.42 -9.35
N ASN A 78 -7.41 15.68 -10.37
CA ASN A 78 -8.30 14.86 -11.17
C ASN A 78 -8.87 13.68 -10.36
N ALA A 79 -8.04 13.02 -9.55
CA ALA A 79 -8.49 11.91 -8.70
C ALA A 79 -9.51 12.36 -7.66
N VAL A 80 -9.30 13.49 -6.98
CA VAL A 80 -10.26 14.05 -6.01
C VAL A 80 -11.60 14.37 -6.68
N HIS A 81 -11.57 14.96 -7.87
CA HIS A 81 -12.79 15.25 -8.64
C HIS A 81 -13.52 13.98 -9.06
N PHE A 82 -12.78 12.98 -9.55
CA PHE A 82 -13.32 11.67 -9.91
C PHE A 82 -13.97 10.99 -8.71
N LEU A 83 -13.27 10.94 -7.57
CA LEU A 83 -13.76 10.34 -6.35
C LEU A 83 -15.00 11.05 -5.80
N ASP A 84 -15.08 12.39 -5.86
CA ASP A 84 -16.31 13.10 -5.44
C ASP A 84 -17.51 12.73 -6.34
N ASN A 85 -17.32 12.60 -7.66
CA ASN A 85 -18.39 12.19 -8.56
C ASN A 85 -18.88 10.75 -8.27
N VAL A 86 -17.98 9.85 -7.87
CA VAL A 86 -18.36 8.46 -7.52
C VAL A 86 -19.41 8.43 -6.43
N ILE A 87 -19.39 9.35 -5.45
CA ILE A 87 -20.39 9.41 -4.37
C ILE A 87 -21.81 9.58 -4.93
N ASP A 88 -21.96 10.39 -5.97
CA ASP A 88 -23.25 10.73 -6.55
C ASP A 88 -23.74 9.62 -7.50
N GLU A 89 -22.83 8.93 -8.18
CA GLU A 89 -23.13 7.79 -9.08
C GLU A 89 -23.31 6.45 -8.35
N ASN A 90 -22.87 6.35 -7.10
CA ASN A 90 -22.90 5.10 -6.35
C ASN A 90 -24.34 4.67 -6.02
N ARG A 91 -24.58 3.36 -6.02
CA ARG A 91 -25.83 2.76 -5.55
C ARG A 91 -25.60 2.10 -4.20
N TYR A 92 -26.24 2.64 -3.18
CA TYR A 92 -26.03 2.18 -1.81
C TYR A 92 -26.96 1.02 -1.47
N PRO A 93 -26.49 0.02 -0.71
CA PRO A 93 -27.29 -1.14 -0.36
C PRO A 93 -28.35 -0.83 0.72
N LEU A 94 -28.12 0.20 1.53
CA LEU A 94 -29.00 0.65 2.61
C LEU A 94 -29.15 2.17 2.57
N LYS A 95 -30.33 2.66 2.93
CA LYS A 95 -30.67 4.08 2.89
C LYS A 95 -29.85 4.88 3.92
N GLU A 96 -29.63 4.31 5.09
CA GLU A 96 -28.82 4.89 6.17
C GLU A 96 -27.37 5.12 5.71
N ILE A 97 -26.84 4.21 4.88
CA ILE A 97 -25.50 4.34 4.31
C ILE A 97 -25.45 5.47 3.28
N GLU A 98 -26.47 5.56 2.43
CA GLU A 98 -26.59 6.64 1.45
C GLU A 98 -26.66 8.01 2.14
N GLU A 99 -27.53 8.15 3.14
CA GLU A 99 -27.73 9.37 3.91
C GLU A 99 -26.43 9.81 4.59
N MET A 100 -25.77 8.91 5.33
CA MET A 100 -24.53 9.23 6.03
C MET A 100 -23.37 9.54 5.07
N THR A 101 -23.24 8.77 3.99
CA THR A 101 -22.19 8.99 2.98
C THR A 101 -22.38 10.33 2.27
N LYS A 102 -23.61 10.66 1.85
CA LYS A 102 -23.90 11.96 1.22
C LYS A 102 -23.76 13.13 2.19
N ALA A 103 -23.96 12.91 3.50
CA ALA A 103 -23.83 13.94 4.52
C ALA A 103 -22.38 14.36 4.81
N ASN A 104 -21.43 13.42 4.77
CA ASN A 104 -20.01 13.69 5.06
C ASN A 104 -19.11 13.69 3.80
N ARG A 105 -19.53 13.00 2.74
CA ARG A 105 -18.84 12.89 1.45
C ARG A 105 -17.36 12.51 1.57
N LYS A 106 -17.04 11.55 2.45
CA LYS A 106 -15.66 11.10 2.67
C LYS A 106 -15.11 10.40 1.44
N ILE A 107 -13.97 10.88 0.95
CA ILE A 107 -13.17 10.18 -0.07
C ILE A 107 -11.82 9.77 0.51
N GLY A 108 -11.20 8.77 -0.13
CA GLY A 108 -9.93 8.21 0.28
C GLY A 108 -8.95 8.12 -0.89
N LEU A 109 -8.22 9.19 -1.16
CA LEU A 109 -7.12 9.18 -2.11
C LEU A 109 -5.83 8.73 -1.43
N GLY A 110 -5.27 7.61 -1.90
CA GLY A 110 -3.99 7.07 -1.47
C GLY A 110 -2.97 6.96 -2.57
N VAL A 111 -1.97 6.12 -2.34
CA VAL A 111 -0.86 5.88 -3.26
C VAL A 111 -0.58 4.39 -3.40
N MET A 112 0.04 4.03 -4.52
CA MET A 112 0.71 2.75 -4.76
C MET A 112 2.03 3.00 -5.49
N GLY A 113 2.87 1.98 -5.62
CA GLY A 113 4.13 2.09 -6.36
C GLY A 113 5.23 2.85 -5.60
N PHE A 114 5.14 2.98 -4.26
CA PHE A 114 6.12 3.74 -3.49
C PHE A 114 7.51 3.09 -3.47
N ALA A 115 7.60 1.76 -3.32
CA ALA A 115 8.89 1.09 -3.38
C ALA A 115 9.57 1.26 -4.77
N ASP A 116 8.78 1.18 -5.84
CA ASP A 116 9.28 1.40 -7.20
C ASP A 116 9.73 2.85 -7.43
N MET A 117 9.01 3.82 -6.84
CA MET A 117 9.41 5.22 -6.85
C MET A 117 10.79 5.39 -6.21
N LEU A 118 11.00 4.80 -5.03
CA LEU A 118 12.29 4.85 -4.33
C LEU A 118 13.41 4.20 -5.15
N ILE A 119 13.15 3.06 -5.78
CA ILE A 119 14.12 2.40 -6.68
C ILE A 119 14.51 3.33 -7.84
N LYS A 120 13.53 3.96 -8.50
CA LYS A 120 13.80 4.90 -9.62
C LYS A 120 14.58 6.15 -9.18
N LEU A 121 14.40 6.57 -7.93
CA LEU A 121 15.13 7.69 -7.33
C LEU A 121 16.47 7.25 -6.71
N ARG A 122 16.77 5.95 -6.70
CA ARG A 122 17.95 5.35 -6.04
C ARG A 122 18.00 5.67 -4.53
N ILE A 123 16.85 5.60 -3.87
CA ILE A 123 16.71 5.79 -2.43
C ILE A 123 16.40 4.44 -1.80
N ARG A 124 17.12 4.09 -0.73
CA ARG A 124 16.86 2.87 0.05
C ARG A 124 15.63 3.05 0.94
N TYR A 125 14.75 2.06 1.02
CA TYR A 125 13.45 2.16 1.72
C TYR A 125 13.57 2.47 3.22
N ASP A 126 14.42 1.76 3.94
CA ASP A 126 14.69 1.89 5.36
C ASP A 126 15.75 2.97 5.65
N SER A 127 15.52 4.18 5.11
CA SER A 127 16.41 5.32 5.29
C SER A 127 15.65 6.59 5.69
N THR A 128 16.34 7.51 6.36
CA THR A 128 15.79 8.83 6.70
C THR A 128 15.39 9.63 5.46
N GLU A 129 16.14 9.48 4.36
CA GLU A 129 15.81 10.11 3.08
C GLU A 129 14.46 9.62 2.54
N ALA A 130 14.19 8.31 2.60
CA ALA A 130 12.90 7.75 2.20
C ALA A 130 11.75 8.24 3.09
N LEU A 131 11.96 8.34 4.40
CA LEU A 131 10.96 8.91 5.33
C LEU A 131 10.65 10.38 5.01
N GLN A 132 11.67 11.19 4.75
CA GLN A 132 11.50 12.60 4.38
C GLN A 132 10.77 12.74 3.05
N LEU A 133 11.06 11.87 2.07
CA LEU A 133 10.35 11.86 0.80
C LEU A 133 8.89 11.42 0.98
N ALA A 134 8.62 10.39 1.78
CA ALA A 134 7.27 9.95 2.13
C ALA A 134 6.45 11.09 2.72
N GLU A 135 6.99 11.80 3.72
CA GLU A 135 6.35 12.98 4.31
C GLU A 135 6.10 14.07 3.26
N LYS A 136 7.10 14.37 2.41
CA LYS A 136 6.99 15.41 1.38
C LYS A 136 5.91 15.08 0.34
N ILE A 137 5.85 13.83 -0.10
CA ILE A 137 4.85 13.35 -1.07
C ILE A 137 3.47 13.39 -0.46
N MET A 138 3.29 12.80 0.72
CA MET A 138 1.97 12.72 1.33
C MET A 138 1.45 14.11 1.71
N ARG A 139 2.30 14.99 2.26
CA ARG A 139 1.94 16.40 2.50
C ARG A 139 1.46 17.09 1.23
N PHE A 140 2.21 16.96 0.14
CA PHE A 140 1.84 17.56 -1.14
C PHE A 140 0.50 17.05 -1.67
N ILE A 141 0.27 15.73 -1.60
CA ILE A 141 -0.99 15.11 -2.01
C ILE A 141 -2.14 15.68 -1.18
N SER A 142 -1.99 15.72 0.15
CA SER A 142 -3.05 16.17 1.05
C SER A 142 -3.38 17.64 0.89
N GLU A 143 -2.36 18.49 0.74
CA GLU A 143 -2.55 19.92 0.49
C GLU A 143 -3.28 20.17 -0.83
N GLU A 144 -2.88 19.52 -1.92
CA GLU A 144 -3.53 19.68 -3.21
C GLU A 144 -4.93 19.07 -3.28
N ALA A 145 -5.15 17.95 -2.57
CA ALA A 145 -6.45 17.32 -2.46
C ALA A 145 -7.43 18.20 -1.67
N ARG A 146 -6.99 18.79 -0.55
CA ARG A 146 -7.81 19.73 0.24
C ARG A 146 -8.13 20.99 -0.56
N LYS A 147 -7.16 21.59 -1.25
CA LYS A 147 -7.40 22.75 -2.16
C LYS A 147 -8.47 22.42 -3.19
N LYS A 148 -8.36 21.25 -3.84
CA LYS A 148 -9.35 20.82 -4.83
C LYS A 148 -10.73 20.60 -4.19
N SER A 149 -10.80 20.02 -3.00
CA SER A 149 -12.05 19.84 -2.26
C SER A 149 -12.69 21.19 -1.88
N ALA A 150 -11.90 22.17 -1.46
CA ALA A 150 -12.37 23.52 -1.17
C ALA A 150 -12.95 24.21 -2.41
N GLU A 151 -12.22 24.20 -3.53
CA GLU A 151 -12.69 24.75 -4.82
C GLU A 151 -13.99 24.06 -5.30
N MET A 152 -14.15 22.76 -5.05
CA MET A 152 -15.39 22.05 -5.36
C MET A 152 -16.50 22.41 -4.38
N GLY A 153 -16.19 22.67 -3.12
CA GLY A 153 -17.13 23.13 -2.11
C GLY A 153 -17.72 24.49 -2.49
N GLU A 154 -16.89 25.41 -2.97
CA GLU A 154 -17.34 26.73 -3.46
C GLU A 154 -18.26 26.61 -4.68
N LYS A 155 -18.00 25.65 -5.57
CA LYS A 155 -18.76 25.48 -6.82
C LYS A 155 -20.00 24.61 -6.71
N ARG A 156 -19.97 23.57 -5.88
CA ARG A 156 -21.00 22.53 -5.76
C ARG A 156 -21.71 22.53 -4.40
N GLY A 157 -21.31 23.40 -3.49
CA GLY A 157 -21.70 23.39 -2.09
C GLY A 157 -20.79 22.48 -1.25
N SER A 158 -20.56 22.89 0.01
CA SER A 158 -19.88 22.08 1.01
C SER A 158 -20.62 20.76 1.29
N PHE A 159 -19.93 19.78 1.88
CA PHE A 159 -20.64 18.59 2.39
C PHE A 159 -21.68 19.00 3.46
N PRO A 160 -22.85 18.35 3.54
CA PRO A 160 -23.95 18.78 4.42
C PRO A 160 -23.58 18.98 5.90
N ASN A 161 -22.69 18.16 6.47
CA ASN A 161 -22.25 18.28 7.86
C ASN A 161 -21.05 19.25 8.06
N PHE A 162 -20.77 20.15 7.10
CA PHE A 162 -19.62 21.06 7.17
C PHE A 162 -19.59 21.93 8.44
N GLU A 163 -20.74 22.48 8.86
CA GLU A 163 -20.86 23.28 10.10
C GLU A 163 -20.64 22.49 11.40
N LYS A 164 -20.65 21.14 11.30
CA LYS A 164 -20.38 20.20 12.40
C LYS A 164 -18.96 19.62 12.35
N SER A 165 -18.13 20.16 11.45
CA SER A 165 -16.79 19.65 11.17
C SER A 165 -15.70 20.58 11.66
N ILE A 166 -14.48 20.05 11.75
CA ILE A 166 -13.28 20.86 12.07
C ILE A 166 -12.92 21.87 10.97
N TRP A 167 -13.53 21.74 9.77
CA TRP A 167 -13.20 22.57 8.62
C TRP A 167 -13.86 23.94 8.66
N LYS A 168 -14.98 24.09 9.39
CA LYS A 168 -15.77 25.34 9.46
C LYS A 168 -14.95 26.55 9.92
N ASP A 169 -13.97 26.31 10.79
CA ASP A 169 -13.14 27.38 11.38
C ASP A 169 -11.92 27.72 10.50
N THR A 170 -11.60 26.90 9.50
CA THR A 170 -10.34 27.00 8.73
C THR A 170 -10.56 27.19 7.22
N HIS A 171 -11.76 26.91 6.73
CA HIS A 171 -12.11 26.99 5.32
C HIS A 171 -13.47 27.67 5.16
N SER A 172 -13.67 28.41 4.06
CA SER A 172 -14.98 28.95 3.68
C SER A 172 -15.92 27.87 3.13
N ALA A 173 -15.37 26.87 2.45
CA ALA A 173 -16.10 25.74 1.91
C ALA A 173 -15.20 24.50 1.79
N MET A 174 -15.79 23.32 1.93
CA MET A 174 -15.13 22.03 1.70
C MET A 174 -16.13 21.03 1.15
N ARG A 175 -15.81 20.36 0.03
CA ARG A 175 -16.70 19.37 -0.58
C ARG A 175 -16.72 18.03 0.14
N ASN A 176 -15.63 17.66 0.83
CA ASN A 176 -15.43 16.34 1.42
C ASN A 176 -14.90 16.47 2.85
N ALA A 177 -15.44 15.66 3.80
CA ALA A 177 -14.97 15.67 5.19
C ALA A 177 -13.55 15.09 5.35
N THR A 178 -13.15 14.16 4.49
CA THR A 178 -11.78 13.66 4.36
C THR A 178 -11.42 13.54 2.90
N VAL A 179 -10.13 13.64 2.58
CA VAL A 179 -9.64 13.46 1.20
C VAL A 179 -8.61 12.36 1.05
N THR A 180 -7.92 11.94 2.11
CA THR A 180 -6.77 11.04 2.02
C THR A 180 -6.88 9.79 2.90
N THR A 181 -6.29 8.70 2.41
CA THR A 181 -6.14 7.40 3.09
C THR A 181 -4.98 6.65 2.47
N ILE A 182 -4.39 5.66 3.16
CA ILE A 182 -3.49 4.71 2.49
C ILE A 182 -4.08 3.31 2.62
N ALA A 183 -4.67 2.83 1.53
CA ALA A 183 -5.30 1.52 1.46
C ALA A 183 -4.33 0.42 0.97
N PRO A 184 -4.60 -0.86 1.27
CA PRO A 184 -3.97 -1.94 0.53
C PRO A 184 -4.40 -1.86 -0.93
N THR A 185 -3.45 -2.05 -1.84
CA THR A 185 -3.71 -1.98 -3.29
C THR A 185 -3.50 -3.34 -3.96
N GLY A 186 -3.84 -4.44 -3.28
CA GLY A 186 -3.49 -5.80 -3.69
C GLY A 186 -3.85 -6.13 -5.14
N SER A 187 -5.07 -5.83 -5.57
CA SER A 187 -5.49 -6.09 -6.95
C SER A 187 -5.10 -4.98 -7.92
N ILE A 188 -5.30 -3.70 -7.56
CA ILE A 188 -5.07 -2.57 -8.47
C ILE A 188 -3.59 -2.31 -8.76
N SER A 189 -2.68 -2.69 -7.86
CA SER A 189 -1.24 -2.59 -8.07
C SER A 189 -0.72 -3.62 -9.08
N ILE A 190 -1.30 -4.82 -9.08
CA ILE A 190 -1.04 -5.86 -10.10
C ILE A 190 -1.49 -5.34 -11.47
N ILE A 191 -2.72 -4.81 -11.57
CA ILE A 191 -3.23 -4.20 -12.82
C ILE A 191 -2.31 -3.06 -13.28
N ALA A 192 -1.82 -2.24 -12.35
CA ALA A 192 -0.93 -1.12 -12.65
C ALA A 192 0.55 -1.52 -12.85
N GLY A 193 0.90 -2.80 -12.64
CA GLY A 193 2.26 -3.32 -12.73
C GLY A 193 3.24 -2.60 -11.79
N CYS A 194 2.88 -2.41 -10.52
CA CYS A 194 3.71 -1.73 -9.53
C CYS A 194 3.58 -2.34 -8.13
N SER A 195 4.46 -1.91 -7.22
CA SER A 195 4.43 -2.25 -5.80
C SER A 195 3.15 -1.79 -5.10
N SER A 196 2.72 -2.55 -4.09
CA SER A 196 1.47 -2.31 -3.37
C SER A 196 1.57 -1.15 -2.38
N GLY A 197 0.65 -0.19 -2.45
CA GLY A 197 0.50 0.84 -1.44
C GLY A 197 1.81 1.59 -1.15
N ILE A 198 2.12 1.67 0.13
CA ILE A 198 3.41 2.12 0.65
C ILE A 198 4.31 0.95 1.10
N GLU A 199 3.94 -0.30 0.77
CA GLU A 199 4.70 -1.50 1.16
C GLU A 199 6.07 -1.55 0.46
N PRO A 200 7.12 -2.07 1.11
CA PRO A 200 8.32 -2.49 0.40
C PRO A 200 8.00 -3.70 -0.50
N ILE A 201 8.88 -3.99 -1.45
CA ILE A 201 8.76 -5.20 -2.26
C ILE A 201 8.84 -6.43 -1.35
N PHE A 202 7.93 -7.39 -1.47
CA PHE A 202 7.97 -8.59 -0.64
C PHE A 202 9.10 -9.54 -1.05
N ALA A 203 9.24 -9.79 -2.36
CA ALA A 203 10.32 -10.57 -2.96
C ALA A 203 10.68 -9.97 -4.32
N ILE A 204 11.97 -9.93 -4.65
CA ILE A 204 12.47 -9.40 -5.92
C ILE A 204 12.13 -10.34 -7.08
N SER A 205 12.20 -11.64 -6.83
CA SER A 205 11.75 -12.68 -7.76
C SER A 205 11.10 -13.80 -6.95
N PHE A 206 10.01 -14.36 -7.46
CA PHE A 206 9.36 -15.54 -6.89
C PHE A 206 8.86 -16.47 -7.99
N ILE A 207 8.64 -17.74 -7.64
CA ILE A 207 8.13 -18.75 -8.57
C ILE A 207 6.62 -18.84 -8.44
N ARG A 208 5.93 -18.65 -9.56
CA ARG A 208 4.51 -18.93 -9.68
C ARG A 208 4.32 -20.24 -10.44
N ASN A 209 3.57 -21.17 -9.85
CA ASN A 209 3.12 -22.38 -10.53
C ASN A 209 1.95 -22.00 -11.44
N VAL A 210 2.07 -22.25 -12.74
CA VAL A 210 0.97 -22.11 -13.70
C VAL A 210 0.39 -23.46 -14.07
N LEU A 211 -0.82 -23.44 -14.62
CA LEU A 211 -1.52 -24.62 -15.13
C LEU A 211 -0.61 -25.37 -16.11
N GLY A 212 -0.49 -26.69 -15.94
CA GLY A 212 0.44 -27.54 -16.73
C GLY A 212 1.78 -27.82 -16.05
N GLY A 213 2.00 -27.39 -14.81
CA GLY A 213 3.21 -27.71 -14.03
C GLY A 213 4.43 -26.86 -14.37
N THR A 214 4.29 -25.90 -15.29
CA THR A 214 5.36 -24.95 -15.64
C THR A 214 5.59 -23.96 -14.51
N ARG A 215 6.86 -23.70 -14.21
CA ARG A 215 7.28 -22.70 -13.23
C ARG A 215 7.65 -21.41 -13.97
N LEU A 216 6.96 -20.31 -13.67
CA LEU A 216 7.29 -19.00 -14.20
C LEU A 216 7.94 -18.16 -13.09
N PHE A 217 9.05 -17.51 -13.44
CA PHE A 217 9.67 -16.50 -12.59
C PHE A 217 8.92 -15.19 -12.77
N GLU A 218 8.34 -14.67 -11.69
CA GLU A 218 7.80 -13.33 -11.64
C GLU A 218 8.84 -12.44 -10.95
N THR A 219 9.55 -11.63 -11.73
CA THR A 219 10.64 -10.77 -11.25
C THR A 219 10.21 -9.32 -11.31
N ASN A 220 10.62 -8.53 -10.31
CA ASN A 220 10.39 -7.09 -10.31
C ASN A 220 10.99 -6.47 -11.60
N PRO A 221 10.19 -5.79 -12.44
CA PRO A 221 10.65 -5.29 -13.73
C PRO A 221 11.79 -4.27 -13.64
N LEU A 222 11.88 -3.50 -12.54
CA LEU A 222 12.97 -2.54 -12.33
C LEU A 222 14.28 -3.25 -12.02
N PHE A 223 14.23 -4.35 -11.25
CA PHE A 223 15.40 -5.16 -10.98
C PHE A 223 15.91 -5.83 -12.25
N GLU A 224 15.01 -6.48 -13.00
CA GLU A 224 15.38 -7.16 -14.25
C GLU A 224 16.03 -6.20 -15.25
N ARG A 225 15.43 -5.01 -15.44
CA ARG A 225 16.01 -3.97 -16.30
C ARG A 225 17.40 -3.55 -15.81
N THR A 226 17.54 -3.27 -14.53
CA THR A 226 18.84 -2.87 -13.93
C THR A 226 19.90 -3.95 -14.13
N ALA A 227 19.54 -5.22 -13.93
CA ALA A 227 20.44 -6.35 -14.10
C ALA A 227 20.89 -6.53 -15.56
N LYS A 228 19.97 -6.36 -16.51
CA LYS A 228 20.25 -6.44 -17.96
C LYS A 228 21.16 -5.28 -18.39
N GLU A 229 20.80 -4.05 -18.04
CA GLU A 229 21.56 -2.84 -18.39
C GLU A 229 23.00 -2.86 -17.83
N ARG A 230 23.20 -3.49 -16.67
CA ARG A 230 24.51 -3.56 -15.99
C ARG A 230 25.24 -4.89 -16.20
N GLY A 231 24.72 -5.78 -17.05
CA GLY A 231 25.42 -7.00 -17.46
C GLY A 231 25.59 -8.08 -16.38
N PHE A 232 24.80 -8.07 -15.31
CA PHE A 232 24.82 -9.12 -14.28
C PHE A 232 23.58 -10.02 -14.31
N TYR A 233 22.68 -9.83 -15.27
CA TYR A 233 21.50 -10.67 -15.46
C TYR A 233 21.89 -12.10 -15.87
N SER A 234 21.37 -13.10 -15.15
CA SER A 234 21.47 -14.51 -15.55
C SER A 234 20.29 -15.33 -14.99
N ALA A 235 19.96 -16.44 -15.65
CA ALA A 235 18.93 -17.36 -15.15
C ALA A 235 19.30 -17.94 -13.77
N LYS A 236 20.59 -18.22 -13.54
CA LYS A 236 21.11 -18.68 -12.25
C LYS A 236 20.87 -17.65 -11.14
N LEU A 237 21.11 -16.37 -11.43
CA LEU A 237 20.84 -15.28 -10.49
C LEU A 237 19.35 -15.23 -10.11
N LEU A 238 18.44 -15.31 -11.09
CA LEU A 238 17.00 -15.30 -10.80
C LEU A 238 16.57 -16.50 -9.96
N GLU A 239 17.15 -17.68 -10.20
CA GLU A 239 16.89 -18.87 -9.39
C GLU A 239 17.37 -18.70 -7.93
N GLU A 240 18.56 -18.11 -7.72
CA GLU A 240 19.09 -17.80 -6.39
C GLU A 240 18.23 -16.76 -5.65
N ILE A 241 17.78 -15.73 -6.36
CA ILE A 241 16.85 -14.74 -5.81
C ILE A 241 15.53 -15.40 -5.45
N ALA A 242 14.95 -16.23 -6.32
CA ALA A 242 13.66 -16.87 -6.06
C ALA A 242 13.67 -17.81 -4.83
N LYS A 243 14.83 -18.39 -4.50
CA LYS A 243 15.00 -19.21 -3.29
C LYS A 243 14.94 -18.40 -1.99
N THR A 244 15.42 -17.16 -2.02
CA THR A 244 15.60 -16.32 -0.82
C THR A 244 14.68 -15.09 -0.79
N GLY A 245 14.05 -14.75 -1.91
CA GLY A 245 13.30 -13.53 -2.15
C GLY A 245 14.15 -12.28 -2.29
N SER A 246 15.44 -12.32 -1.94
CA SER A 246 16.29 -11.16 -1.66
C SER A 246 17.64 -11.26 -2.35
N VAL A 247 18.24 -10.11 -2.66
CA VAL A 247 19.59 -10.02 -3.28
C VAL A 247 20.71 -9.80 -2.26
N GLN A 248 20.39 -9.59 -0.98
CA GLN A 248 21.39 -9.13 0.00
C GLN A 248 22.56 -10.10 0.18
N LYS A 249 22.29 -11.42 0.11
CA LYS A 249 23.28 -12.49 0.34
C LYS A 249 23.75 -13.17 -0.96
N ILE A 250 23.50 -12.57 -2.11
CA ILE A 250 23.84 -13.16 -3.41
C ILE A 250 25.12 -12.52 -3.96
N ASP A 251 26.08 -13.37 -4.32
CA ASP A 251 27.33 -12.95 -4.95
C ASP A 251 27.08 -12.51 -6.40
N GLY A 252 27.86 -11.54 -6.89
CA GLY A 252 27.75 -11.03 -8.26
C GLY A 252 26.70 -9.94 -8.47
N VAL A 253 25.86 -9.65 -7.47
CA VAL A 253 25.01 -8.44 -7.48
C VAL A 253 25.82 -7.25 -6.94
N PRO A 254 25.95 -6.13 -7.68
CA PRO A 254 26.66 -4.96 -7.19
C PRO A 254 26.09 -4.40 -5.88
N GLU A 255 26.95 -3.95 -4.96
CA GLU A 255 26.55 -3.47 -3.63
C GLU A 255 25.59 -2.26 -3.69
N ASP A 256 25.74 -1.39 -4.69
CA ASP A 256 24.84 -0.28 -4.89
C ASP A 256 23.43 -0.73 -5.34
N VAL A 257 23.32 -1.86 -6.04
CA VAL A 257 22.03 -2.51 -6.35
C VAL A 257 21.43 -3.13 -5.10
N LYS A 258 22.21 -3.90 -4.33
CA LYS A 258 21.75 -4.50 -3.07
C LYS A 258 21.22 -3.44 -2.10
N LYS A 259 21.89 -2.29 -2.03
CA LYS A 259 21.46 -1.17 -1.19
C LYS A 259 20.03 -0.70 -1.51
N ILE A 260 19.65 -0.70 -2.78
CA ILE A 260 18.37 -0.17 -3.26
C ILE A 260 17.27 -1.23 -3.28
N PHE A 261 17.59 -2.45 -3.73
CA PHE A 261 16.65 -3.55 -3.83
C PHE A 261 16.56 -4.31 -2.51
N VAL A 262 15.90 -3.69 -1.54
CA VAL A 262 15.54 -4.30 -0.26
C VAL A 262 14.13 -4.85 -0.28
N THR A 263 13.93 -5.97 0.41
CA THR A 263 12.63 -6.60 0.58
C THR A 263 12.04 -6.35 1.96
N ALA A 264 10.76 -6.68 2.12
CA ALA A 264 10.04 -6.59 3.38
C ALA A 264 10.70 -7.33 4.54
N LEU A 265 11.46 -8.41 4.27
CA LEU A 265 12.18 -9.17 5.30
C LEU A 265 13.63 -8.72 5.51
N ASP A 266 14.19 -7.92 4.58
CA ASP A 266 15.50 -7.26 4.77
C ASP A 266 15.40 -6.02 5.67
N ILE A 267 14.19 -5.46 5.81
CA ILE A 267 13.93 -4.21 6.53
C ILE A 267 13.60 -4.52 8.00
N ALA A 268 14.25 -3.80 8.92
CA ALA A 268 13.97 -3.98 10.34
C ALA A 268 12.54 -3.49 10.69
N PRO A 269 11.82 -4.16 11.62
CA PRO A 269 10.42 -3.85 11.94
C PRO A 269 10.16 -2.38 12.31
N GLU A 270 11.11 -1.74 13.01
CA GLU A 270 11.03 -0.31 13.36
C GLU A 270 10.90 0.61 12.13
N TRP A 271 11.58 0.30 11.03
CA TRP A 271 11.49 1.11 9.81
C TRP A 271 10.14 0.98 9.12
N HIS A 272 9.46 -0.17 9.22
CA HIS A 272 8.07 -0.30 8.75
C HIS A 272 7.15 0.66 9.52
N VAL A 273 7.29 0.72 10.85
CA VAL A 273 6.47 1.60 11.70
C VAL A 273 6.77 3.07 11.42
N ARG A 274 8.05 3.44 11.28
CA ARG A 274 8.46 4.82 10.95
C ARG A 274 7.93 5.26 9.59
N MET A 275 7.94 4.37 8.59
CA MET A 275 7.38 4.66 7.28
C MET A 275 5.86 4.86 7.36
N GLN A 276 5.16 4.00 8.10
CA GLN A 276 3.73 4.16 8.34
C GLN A 276 3.42 5.52 8.99
N ALA A 277 4.18 5.90 10.03
CA ALA A 277 4.01 7.17 10.72
C ALA A 277 4.26 8.38 9.80
N ALA A 278 5.28 8.31 8.92
CA ALA A 278 5.59 9.35 7.95
C ALA A 278 4.41 9.65 7.01
N PHE A 279 3.74 8.61 6.51
CA PHE A 279 2.51 8.77 5.72
C PHE A 279 1.31 9.20 6.59
N GLN A 280 1.16 8.63 7.79
CA GLN A 280 0.02 8.90 8.67
C GLN A 280 -0.09 10.37 9.07
N LYS A 281 1.05 11.05 9.26
CA LYS A 281 1.13 12.48 9.63
C LYS A 281 0.34 13.42 8.70
N TYR A 282 0.23 13.05 7.42
CA TYR A 282 -0.49 13.84 6.43
C TYR A 282 -1.72 13.10 5.87
N THR A 283 -2.19 12.04 6.53
CA THR A 283 -3.36 11.27 6.09
C THR A 283 -4.56 11.55 6.99
N ASP A 284 -5.69 11.97 6.40
CA ASP A 284 -6.93 12.28 7.14
C ASP A 284 -7.51 11.05 7.82
N ASN A 285 -7.65 9.95 7.07
CA ASN A 285 -8.10 8.66 7.59
C ASN A 285 -6.91 7.90 8.22
N ALA A 286 -6.78 6.60 8.00
CA ALA A 286 -5.67 5.80 8.54
C ALA A 286 -4.79 5.21 7.42
N VAL A 287 -3.72 4.56 7.84
CA VAL A 287 -2.74 3.92 6.96
C VAL A 287 -2.76 2.43 7.19
N SER A 288 -3.14 1.66 6.17
CA SER A 288 -2.93 0.22 6.12
C SER A 288 -1.46 -0.05 5.77
N LYS A 289 -0.74 -0.64 6.73
CA LYS A 289 0.64 -1.07 6.55
C LYS A 289 0.89 -2.34 7.36
N THR A 290 1.54 -3.32 6.73
CA THR A 290 2.03 -4.50 7.43
C THR A 290 3.47 -4.28 7.91
N VAL A 291 3.70 -4.53 9.20
CA VAL A 291 5.05 -4.70 9.75
C VAL A 291 5.44 -6.17 9.56
N ASN A 292 6.16 -6.44 8.48
CA ASN A 292 6.68 -7.76 8.20
C ASN A 292 7.85 -8.05 9.15
N MET A 293 7.88 -9.26 9.69
CA MET A 293 8.90 -9.68 10.64
C MET A 293 9.47 -11.04 10.21
N PRO A 294 10.78 -11.27 10.39
CA PRO A 294 11.40 -12.56 10.09
C PRO A 294 10.89 -13.65 11.05
N ASN A 295 11.09 -14.92 10.69
CA ASN A 295 10.54 -16.05 11.46
C ASN A 295 11.06 -16.07 12.91
N GLU A 296 12.30 -15.63 13.11
CA GLU A 296 13.04 -15.63 14.37
C GLU A 296 12.65 -14.46 15.27
N ALA A 297 11.81 -13.52 14.80
CA ALA A 297 11.31 -12.43 15.63
C ALA A 297 10.63 -12.99 16.87
N THR A 298 10.75 -12.27 17.98
CA THR A 298 10.24 -12.64 19.30
C THR A 298 8.91 -11.94 19.62
N VAL A 299 8.21 -12.40 20.66
CA VAL A 299 7.02 -11.70 21.20
C VAL A 299 7.39 -10.29 21.67
N GLU A 300 8.61 -10.11 22.18
CA GLU A 300 9.11 -8.82 22.63
C GLU A 300 9.32 -7.84 21.46
N ASP A 301 9.72 -8.33 20.29
CA ASP A 301 9.80 -7.52 19.07
C ASP A 301 8.43 -6.98 18.65
N VAL A 302 7.39 -7.82 18.73
CA VAL A 302 6.00 -7.39 18.47
C VAL A 302 5.55 -6.34 19.48
N ARG A 303 5.89 -6.52 20.77
CA ARG A 303 5.60 -5.55 21.83
C ARG A 303 6.20 -4.18 21.52
N ARG A 304 7.46 -4.16 21.10
CA ARG A 304 8.19 -2.94 20.71
C ARG A 304 7.56 -2.26 19.49
N VAL A 305 7.11 -3.02 18.50
CA VAL A 305 6.39 -2.48 17.33
C VAL A 305 5.12 -1.76 17.76
N PHE A 306 4.30 -2.38 18.61
CA PHE A 306 3.06 -1.73 19.06
C PHE A 306 3.33 -0.46 19.87
N GLU A 307 4.34 -0.48 20.76
CA GLU A 307 4.73 0.70 21.55
C GLU A 307 5.26 1.83 20.69
N LEU A 308 6.08 1.51 19.70
CA LEU A 308 6.59 2.50 18.76
C LEU A 308 5.46 3.12 17.95
N ALA A 309 4.52 2.32 17.44
CA ALA A 309 3.37 2.81 16.68
C ALA A 309 2.51 3.76 17.52
N TRP A 310 2.27 3.42 18.78
CA TRP A 310 1.56 4.29 19.72
C TRP A 310 2.31 5.60 19.99
N LYS A 311 3.63 5.54 20.24
CA LYS A 311 4.48 6.73 20.47
C LYS A 311 4.52 7.65 19.25
N LEU A 312 4.54 7.07 18.05
CA LEU A 312 4.57 7.79 16.78
C LEU A 312 3.19 8.23 16.29
N LYS A 313 2.13 8.06 17.10
CA LYS A 313 0.77 8.51 16.78
C LYS A 313 0.19 7.86 15.52
N CYS A 314 0.55 6.61 15.26
CA CYS A 314 -0.18 5.80 14.28
C CYS A 314 -1.63 5.60 14.76
N LYS A 315 -2.58 5.50 13.82
CA LYS A 315 -4.00 5.24 14.15
C LYS A 315 -4.31 3.75 14.34
N GLY A 316 -3.45 2.88 13.83
CA GLY A 316 -3.48 1.44 14.06
C GLY A 316 -2.15 0.79 13.66
N ILE A 317 -1.99 -0.49 13.93
CA ILE A 317 -0.79 -1.25 13.58
C ILE A 317 -1.11 -2.74 13.39
N THR A 318 -0.51 -3.34 12.36
CA THR A 318 -0.62 -4.77 12.04
C THR A 318 0.77 -5.36 11.87
N VAL A 319 0.99 -6.53 12.49
CA VAL A 319 2.24 -7.28 12.38
C VAL A 319 2.00 -8.58 11.64
N PHE A 320 2.97 -9.00 10.85
CA PHE A 320 2.96 -10.31 10.24
C PHE A 320 4.35 -10.94 10.36
N ARG A 321 4.46 -11.98 11.19
CA ARG A 321 5.70 -12.76 11.34
C ARG A 321 5.70 -13.88 10.31
N TYR A 322 6.74 -13.93 9.48
CA TYR A 322 6.85 -14.96 8.45
C TYR A 322 6.78 -16.36 9.08
N GLY A 323 5.89 -17.21 8.54
CA GLY A 323 5.63 -18.55 9.08
C GLY A 323 4.68 -18.62 10.29
N SER A 324 3.99 -17.54 10.65
CA SER A 324 2.98 -17.58 11.72
C SER A 324 1.66 -18.26 11.28
N LYS A 325 1.29 -18.17 10.00
CA LYS A 325 0.11 -18.85 9.43
C LYS A 325 0.54 -20.08 8.61
N PRO A 326 -0.22 -21.19 8.67
CA PRO A 326 0.05 -22.39 7.88
C PRO A 326 -0.11 -22.17 6.38
N GLU A 327 -1.04 -21.29 5.98
CA GLU A 327 -1.22 -20.84 4.59
C GLU A 327 -0.85 -19.36 4.48
N GLN A 328 -0.04 -19.02 3.49
CA GLN A 328 0.41 -17.67 3.18
C GLN A 328 0.13 -17.36 1.70
N VAL A 329 -0.09 -16.09 1.37
CA VAL A 329 -0.32 -15.68 -0.02
C VAL A 329 0.99 -15.59 -0.80
N LEU A 330 2.08 -15.27 -0.11
CA LEU A 330 3.41 -15.10 -0.67
C LEU A 330 4.40 -16.05 0.02
N TYR A 331 5.08 -16.87 -0.78
CA TYR A 331 6.07 -17.83 -0.29
C TYR A 331 7.45 -17.49 -0.83
N ILE A 332 8.45 -17.61 0.04
CA ILE A 332 9.86 -17.58 -0.31
C ILE A 332 10.39 -19.01 -0.19
N GLY A 333 11.05 -19.53 -1.24
CA GLY A 333 11.72 -20.84 -1.22
C GLY A 333 11.07 -21.93 -2.08
N GLU A 334 11.74 -23.08 -2.13
CA GLU A 334 11.42 -24.20 -3.02
C GLU A 334 10.01 -24.78 -2.79
N VAL A 335 9.17 -24.70 -3.83
CA VAL A 335 8.07 -25.65 -3.99
C VAL A 335 8.71 -27.03 -4.19
N LYS A 336 8.65 -27.89 -3.17
CA LYS A 336 9.07 -29.30 -3.27
C LYS A 336 8.16 -30.04 -4.24
N THR A 337 8.55 -30.18 -5.50
CA THR A 337 8.06 -31.25 -6.40
C THR A 337 9.03 -31.48 -7.57
N LYS A 338 9.04 -32.73 -8.04
CA LYS A 338 9.96 -33.35 -9.01
C LYS A 338 9.82 -32.77 -10.43
N GLU A 339 10.96 -32.80 -11.13
CA GLU A 339 11.20 -32.65 -12.58
C GLU A 339 11.41 -31.23 -13.15
N LYS A 340 12.46 -31.17 -14.00
CA LYS A 340 13.12 -29.99 -14.55
C LYS A 340 12.71 -29.81 -16.02
N SER A 341 12.02 -28.72 -16.33
CA SER A 341 12.14 -28.00 -17.60
C SER A 341 11.66 -26.55 -17.41
N PHE A 342 12.43 -25.59 -17.89
CA PHE A 342 12.19 -24.15 -17.69
C PHE A 342 11.84 -23.51 -19.04
N VAL A 343 10.77 -22.71 -19.07
CA VAL A 343 10.40 -21.86 -20.22
C VAL A 343 10.00 -20.49 -19.67
N SER A 344 10.55 -19.41 -20.21
CA SER A 344 10.17 -18.03 -19.88
C SER A 344 9.08 -17.54 -20.84
N ALA A 345 7.99 -16.98 -20.31
CA ALA A 345 6.97 -16.28 -21.10
C ALA A 345 7.06 -14.77 -20.85
N GLU A 346 6.87 -13.98 -21.90
CA GLU A 346 6.85 -12.51 -21.83
C GLU A 346 5.59 -11.99 -21.14
N SER A 347 5.67 -10.78 -20.58
CA SER A 347 4.61 -10.11 -19.80
C SER A 347 3.29 -9.87 -20.55
N GLU A 348 3.25 -10.13 -21.86
CA GLU A 348 2.07 -9.98 -22.71
C GLU A 348 1.32 -11.30 -22.97
N TYR A 349 1.73 -12.42 -22.37
CA TYR A 349 1.08 -13.71 -22.60
C TYR A 349 -0.32 -13.79 -21.95
N ALA A 350 -1.34 -13.34 -22.66
CA ALA A 350 -2.75 -13.40 -22.27
C ALA A 350 -3.41 -14.77 -22.55
N GLY A 351 -2.68 -15.88 -22.38
CA GLY A 351 -3.24 -17.24 -22.47
C GLY A 351 -3.80 -17.60 -23.85
N GLY A 352 -2.92 -17.84 -24.83
CA GLY A 352 -3.30 -18.51 -26.08
C GLY A 352 -3.41 -20.02 -25.89
N CYS A 353 -4.44 -20.65 -26.48
CA CYS A 353 -4.54 -22.10 -26.55
C CYS A 353 -3.35 -22.66 -27.36
N PRO A 354 -2.49 -23.52 -26.81
CA PRO A 354 -1.29 -24.00 -27.50
C PRO A 354 -1.56 -25.02 -28.62
N THR A 355 -2.83 -25.39 -28.86
CA THR A 355 -3.22 -26.35 -29.91
C THR A 355 -4.02 -25.66 -31.01
N LYS A 356 -3.65 -25.89 -32.29
CA LYS A 356 -4.40 -25.40 -33.47
C LYS A 356 -5.74 -26.11 -33.71
N THR A 357 -6.09 -27.06 -32.86
CA THR A 357 -7.27 -27.93 -32.99
C THR A 357 -8.03 -27.94 -31.67
N CYS A 358 -9.30 -27.51 -31.73
CA CYS A 358 -10.24 -27.53 -30.63
C CYS A 358 -10.96 -28.90 -30.61
N PRO A 359 -10.91 -29.69 -29.53
CA PRO A 359 -11.44 -31.05 -29.51
C PRO A 359 -12.92 -31.16 -29.11
N PHE A 360 -13.68 -30.06 -29.09
CA PHE A 360 -15.13 -30.14 -28.91
C PHE A 360 -15.78 -30.48 -30.26
N PRO A 361 -16.50 -31.61 -30.38
CA PRO A 361 -17.31 -31.87 -31.56
C PRO A 361 -18.60 -31.05 -31.48
N GLY A 362 -18.95 -30.41 -32.60
CA GLY A 362 -20.33 -30.08 -33.03
C GLY A 362 -21.21 -29.30 -32.08
#